data_AF-A0A4Q9LD55-F1
#
_entry.id   AF-A0A4Q9LD55-F1
#
_cell.length_a   1.000
_cell.length_b   1.000
_cell.length_c   1.000
_cell.angle_alpha   90.00
_cell.angle_beta   90.00
_cell.angle_gamma   90.00
#
_symmetry.space_group_name_H-M   'P 1'
#
loop_
_entity.id
_entity.type
_entity.pdbx_description
1 polymer ?
#
loop_
_entity_poly.entity_id
_entity_poly.type
_entity_poly.pdbx_seq_one_letter_code
_entity_poly.pdbx_strand_id
1 'polypeptide(L)' 'ASKLQKAGLLFVGHSVRDNRIEMLELSDHPFFIGVQYHPEFNARPEKSHPLFNAFIEEAIKRKYNDQFF' A
#
# COMPACT_ATOMS: atom_id res chain seq x y z
N ALA A 1 -11.41 10.55 15.09
CA ALA A 1 -11.06 9.37 14.29
C ALA A 1 -12.34 8.68 13.81
N SER A 2 -12.44 8.39 12.51
CA SER A 2 -13.54 7.64 11.91
C SER A 2 -13.63 6.21 12.46
N LYS A 3 -14.75 5.49 12.22
CA LYS A 3 -14.86 4.06 12.59
C LYS A 3 -13.73 3.23 11.98
N LEU A 4 -13.30 3.57 10.76
CA LEU A 4 -12.20 2.91 10.06
C LEU A 4 -10.84 3.18 10.73
N GLN A 5 -10.55 4.42 11.11
CA GLN A 5 -9.31 4.74 11.82
C GLN A 5 -9.21 4.06 13.18
N LYS A 6 -10.34 3.93 13.90
CA LYS A 6 -10.39 3.15 15.14
C LYS A 6 -10.15 1.66 14.93
N ALA A 7 -10.41 1.16 13.72
CA ALA A 7 -10.13 -0.22 13.32
C ALA A 7 -8.71 -0.41 12.76
N GLY A 8 -7.82 0.60 12.87
CA GLY A 8 -6.41 0.51 12.45
C GLY A 8 -6.11 1.02 11.04
N LEU A 9 -7.13 1.51 10.31
CA LEU A 9 -6.93 2.05 8.97
C LEU A 9 -6.36 3.47 9.02
N LEU A 10 -5.22 3.69 8.39
CA LEU A 10 -4.55 4.99 8.32
C LEU A 10 -4.78 5.62 6.95
N PHE A 11 -5.28 6.87 6.90
CA PHE A 11 -5.37 7.63 5.66
C PHE A 11 -4.05 8.39 5.46
N VAL A 12 -3.19 7.88 4.57
CA VAL A 12 -1.80 8.34 4.41
C VAL A 12 -1.59 9.24 3.19
N GLY A 13 -2.54 9.24 2.25
CA GLY A 13 -2.49 10.09 1.06
C GLY A 13 -3.80 10.82 0.85
N HIS A 14 -3.71 12.13 0.60
CA HIS A 14 -4.84 13.00 0.30
C HIS A 14 -4.56 13.79 -0.97
N SER A 15 -5.60 14.01 -1.76
CA SER A 15 -5.58 14.90 -2.92
C SER A 15 -5.31 16.34 -2.47
N VAL A 16 -4.32 16.99 -3.08
CA VAL A 16 -3.96 18.39 -2.80
C VAL A 16 -5.05 19.38 -3.23
N ARG A 17 -5.99 18.96 -4.09
CA ARG A 17 -7.01 19.85 -4.66
C ARG A 17 -8.24 19.95 -3.76
N ASP A 18 -8.72 18.82 -3.26
CA ASP A 18 -10.02 18.70 -2.58
C ASP A 18 -9.95 17.89 -1.27
N ASN A 19 -8.74 17.54 -0.82
CA ASN A 19 -8.49 16.78 0.40
C ASN A 19 -9.17 15.40 0.43
N ARG A 20 -9.56 14.87 -0.74
CA ARG A 20 -10.10 13.52 -0.87
C ARG A 20 -9.04 12.49 -0.51
N ILE A 21 -9.42 11.42 0.20
CA ILE A 21 -8.52 10.31 0.52
C ILE A 21 -8.16 9.59 -0.77
N GLU A 22 -6.86 9.46 -1.03
CA GLU A 22 -6.29 8.81 -2.22
C GLU A 22 -5.52 7.54 -1.88
N MET A 23 -4.97 7.46 -0.66
CA MET A 23 -4.18 6.32 -0.21
C MET A 23 -4.43 6.00 1.27
N LEU A 24 -4.44 4.70 1.59
CA LEU A 24 -4.64 4.19 2.92
C LEU A 24 -3.75 2.98 3.21
N GLU A 25 -3.45 2.76 4.49
CA GLU A 25 -2.67 1.64 5.01
C GLU A 25 -3.37 1.00 6.21
N LEU A 26 -3.03 -0.26 6.53
CA LEU A 26 -3.50 -0.94 7.74
C LEU A 26 -2.29 -1.21 8.66
N SER A 27 -2.29 -0.60 9.85
CA SER A 27 -1.11 -0.57 10.72
C SER A 27 -0.67 -1.93 11.27
N ASP A 28 -1.58 -2.89 11.36
CA ASP A 28 -1.34 -4.24 11.92
C ASP A 28 -1.16 -5.31 10.83
N HIS A 29 -0.77 -4.90 9.62
CA HIS A 29 -0.49 -5.82 8.52
C HIS A 29 0.88 -5.51 7.91
N PRO A 30 1.74 -6.52 7.66
CA PRO A 30 3.13 -6.28 7.23
C PRO A 30 3.22 -5.50 5.91
N PHE A 31 2.24 -5.67 5.02
CA PHE A 31 2.09 -4.85 3.83
C PHE A 31 0.62 -4.75 3.43
N PHE A 32 -0.03 -3.63 3.70
CA PHE A 32 -1.40 -3.37 3.26
C PHE A 32 -1.50 -1.93 2.78
N ILE A 33 -1.69 -1.74 1.48
CA ILE A 33 -1.84 -0.43 0.85
C ILE A 33 -3.07 -0.48 -0.06
N GLY A 34 -3.97 0.50 0.08
CA GLY A 34 -5.05 0.74 -0.85
C GLY A 34 -4.91 2.12 -1.49
N VAL A 35 -5.16 2.21 -2.80
CA VAL A 35 -5.11 3.47 -3.56
C VAL A 35 -6.37 3.62 -4.41
N GLN A 36 -6.82 4.86 -4.62
CA GLN A 36 -7.98 5.18 -5.47
C GLN A 36 -7.64 5.34 -6.96
N TYR A 37 -6.39 5.67 -7.26
CA TYR A 37 -5.89 5.75 -8.64
C TYR A 37 -5.43 4.39 -9.15
N HIS A 38 -5.12 4.33 -10.44
CA HIS A 38 -4.67 3.12 -11.13
C HIS A 38 -3.14 3.13 -11.35
N PRO A 39 -2.31 2.67 -10.38
CA PRO A 39 -0.85 2.63 -10.51
C PRO A 39 -0.39 1.74 -11.68
N GLU A 40 -1.19 0.76 -12.09
CA GLU A 40 -0.93 -0.15 -13.21
C GLU A 40 -0.79 0.59 -14.54
N PHE A 41 -1.56 1.66 -14.77
CA PHE A 41 -1.46 2.44 -16.00
C PHE A 41 -0.21 3.31 -16.07
N ASN A 42 0.44 3.53 -14.92
CA ASN A 42 1.69 4.29 -14.81
C ASN A 42 2.93 3.37 -14.77
N ALA A 43 2.77 2.06 -14.59
CA ALA A 43 3.86 1.11 -14.63
C ALA A 43 4.34 0.85 -16.07
N ARG A 44 5.65 0.72 -16.25
CA ARG A 44 6.28 0.32 -17.52
C ARG A 44 7.28 -0.83 -17.26
N PRO A 45 7.58 -1.69 -18.25
CA PRO A 45 8.57 -2.75 -18.09
C PRO A 45 9.94 -2.25 -17.61
N GLU A 46 10.41 -1.13 -18.16
CA GLU A 46 11.68 -0.48 -17.82
C GLU A 46 11.62 0.37 -16.55
N LYS A 47 10.42 0.69 -16.07
CA LYS A 47 10.17 1.50 -14.88
C LYS A 47 8.89 1.06 -14.18
N SER A 48 9.03 0.08 -13.30
CA SER A 48 7.93 -0.40 -12.48
C SER A 48 7.46 0.65 -11.49
N HIS A 49 6.18 0.56 -11.10
CA HIS A 49 5.63 1.46 -10.08
C HIS A 49 6.14 1.07 -8.69
N PRO A 50 6.53 2.02 -7.81
CA PRO A 50 7.03 1.71 -6.47
C PRO A 50 6.12 0.81 -5.64
N LEU A 51 4.79 1.00 -5.73
CA LEU A 51 3.82 0.14 -5.04
C LEU A 51 3.93 -1.34 -5.42
N PHE A 52 4.13 -1.65 -6.70
CA PHE A 52 4.29 -3.05 -7.14
C PHE A 52 5.63 -3.62 -6.68
N ASN A 53 6.71 -2.82 -6.74
CA ASN A 53 8.01 -3.26 -6.25
C ASN A 53 7.95 -3.59 -4.76
N ALA A 54 7.39 -2.71 -3.94
CA ALA A 54 7.27 -2.91 -2.50
C ALA A 54 6.35 -4.11 -2.18
N PHE A 55 5.24 -4.28 -2.92
CA PHE A 55 4.35 -5.44 -2.75
C PHE A 55 5.08 -6.76 -3.01
N ILE A 56 5.82 -6.87 -4.12
CA ILE A 56 6.58 -8.07 -4.45
C ILE A 56 7.72 -8.30 -3.46
N GLU A 57 8.42 -7.25 -3.05
CA GLU A 57 9.49 -7.33 -2.06
C GLU A 57 8.97 -7.88 -0.73
N GLU A 58 7.86 -7.36 -0.21
CA GLU A 58 7.25 -7.86 1.04
C GLU A 58 6.66 -9.26 0.88
N ALA A 59 6.13 -9.61 -0.29
CA ALA A 59 5.69 -10.98 -0.57
C ALA A 59 6.87 -11.98 -0.56
N ILE A 60 8.01 -11.59 -1.13
CA ILE A 60 9.26 -12.36 -1.08
C ILE A 60 9.74 -12.50 0.37
N LYS A 61 9.86 -11.38 1.11
CA LYS A 61 10.27 -11.41 2.52
C LYS A 61 9.37 -12.32 3.34
N ARG A 62 8.05 -12.24 3.19
CA ARG A 62 7.11 -13.13 3.87
C ARG A 62 7.36 -14.59 3.51
N LYS A 63 7.45 -14.91 2.22
CA LYS A 63 7.69 -16.29 1.76
C LYS A 63 8.96 -16.90 2.34
N TYR A 64 10.05 -16.13 2.44
CA TYR A 64 11.34 -16.64 2.89
C TYR A 64 11.58 -16.49 4.40
N ASN A 65 10.97 -15.51 5.08
CA ASN A 65 10.97 -15.45 6.55
C ASN A 65 10.22 -16.65 7.17
N ASP A 66 9.20 -17.17 6.49
CA ASP A 66 8.49 -18.38 6.90
C ASP A 66 9.29 -19.69 6.63
N GLN A 67 10.45 -19.62 5.97
CA GLN A 67 11.28 -20.80 5.60
C GLN A 67 12.49 -21.05 6.53
N PHE A 68 12.76 -20.17 7.50
CA PHE A 68 13.88 -20.30 8.43
C PHE A 68 13.48 -20.51 9.91
N PHE A 69 12.28 -21.04 10.14
CA PHE A 69 11.85 -21.59 11.45
C PHE A 69 11.52 -23.08 11.33
#